data_AF-A0A5N7DI94-F1
#
_entry.id   AF-A0A5N7DI94-F1
#
_cell.length_a   1.000
_cell.length_b   1.000
_cell.length_c   1.000
_cell.angle_alpha   90.00
_cell.angle_beta   90.00
_cell.angle_gamma   90.00
#
_symmetry.space_group_name_H-M   'P 1'
#
loop_
_entity.id
_entity.type
_entity.pdbx_description
1 polymer ?
#
loop_
_entity_poly.entity_id
_entity_poly.type
_entity_poly.pdbx_seq_one_letter_code
_entity_poly.pdbx_strand_id
1 'polypeptide(L)'
;MADLPTTIYGAYEQILTKSHQQEPMIRRALSMILAASRPLSVSEMNVALNVDRTSMSIHDLDVEDKAFTTRLRNWRGLFVSVHHDQVYFIHQTAREFLLATTAIPRDSCWQHSITNCDAHSILAEACVLYLDFLNNDSTSTVAGIDDGELLNEYTFLD
;
A
#
# COMPACT_ATOMS: atom_id res chain seq x y z
N MET A 1 -27.94 -19.82 0.56
CA MET A 1 -28.49 -18.59 1.18
C MET A 1 -27.33 -17.86 1.80
N ALA A 2 -27.02 -16.64 1.37
CA ALA A 2 -26.03 -15.83 2.07
C ALA A 2 -26.71 -15.27 3.32
N ASP A 3 -26.33 -15.78 4.49
CA ASP A 3 -26.81 -15.21 5.76
C ASP A 3 -26.32 -13.77 5.84
N LEU A 4 -27.27 -12.84 5.98
CA LEU A 4 -26.94 -11.45 6.19
C LEU A 4 -26.12 -11.35 7.47
N PRO A 5 -24.97 -10.67 7.43
CA PRO A 5 -24.15 -10.49 8.61
C PRO A 5 -24.95 -9.70 9.65
N THR A 6 -25.07 -10.26 10.84
CA THR A 6 -25.82 -9.67 11.97
C THR A 6 -25.11 -8.46 12.58
N THR A 7 -23.83 -8.24 12.22
CA THR A 7 -23.00 -7.14 12.69
C THR A 7 -22.21 -6.51 11.54
N ILE A 8 -21.83 -5.23 11.71
CA ILE A 8 -20.97 -4.51 10.76
C ILE A 8 -19.63 -5.23 10.56
N TYR A 9 -19.05 -5.79 11.63
CA TYR A 9 -17.78 -6.55 11.56
C TYR A 9 -17.94 -7.87 10.81
N GLY A 10 -19.07 -8.57 10.98
CA GLY A 10 -19.38 -9.75 10.16
C GLY A 10 -19.50 -9.39 8.68
N ALA A 11 -20.03 -8.21 8.35
CA ALA A 11 -20.10 -7.73 6.97
C ALA A 11 -18.70 -7.47 6.40
N TYR A 12 -17.85 -6.79 7.18
CA TYR A 12 -16.45 -6.57 6.83
C TYR A 12 -15.67 -7.86 6.59
N GLU A 13 -15.81 -8.85 7.47
CA GLU A 13 -15.19 -10.16 7.31
C GLU A 13 -15.67 -10.85 6.02
N GLN A 14 -16.99 -10.95 5.80
CA GLN A 14 -17.54 -11.57 4.58
C GLN A 14 -17.07 -10.88 3.29
N ILE A 15 -16.91 -9.56 3.33
CA ILE A 15 -16.47 -8.77 2.19
C ILE A 15 -15.00 -9.06 1.85
N LEU A 16 -14.12 -9.07 2.86
CA LEU A 16 -12.70 -9.23 2.65
C LEU A 16 -12.33 -10.69 2.34
N THR A 17 -12.99 -11.66 2.97
CA THR A 17 -12.75 -13.10 2.72
C THR A 17 -13.14 -13.53 1.30
N LYS A 18 -14.08 -12.85 0.63
CA LYS A 18 -14.44 -13.15 -0.78
C LYS A 18 -13.30 -12.93 -1.77
N SER A 19 -12.23 -12.24 -1.36
CA SER A 19 -11.14 -11.82 -2.24
C SER A 19 -9.84 -12.61 -2.01
N HIS A 20 -9.93 -13.92 -1.74
CA HIS A 20 -8.79 -14.77 -1.36
C HIS A 20 -7.54 -14.66 -2.27
N GLN A 21 -7.70 -14.58 -3.58
CA GLN A 21 -6.56 -14.48 -4.51
C GLN A 21 -5.83 -13.13 -4.42
N GLN A 22 -6.54 -12.09 -3.99
CA GLN A 22 -6.04 -10.73 -3.88
C GLN A 22 -5.72 -10.34 -2.43
N GLU A 23 -5.93 -11.25 -1.47
CA GLU A 23 -5.78 -10.99 -0.04
C GLU A 23 -4.42 -10.38 0.32
N PRO A 24 -3.25 -10.89 -0.15
CA PRO A 24 -1.96 -10.27 0.18
C PRO A 24 -1.86 -8.82 -0.29
N MET A 25 -2.34 -8.53 -1.50
CA MET A 25 -2.35 -7.18 -2.07
C MET A 25 -3.31 -6.26 -1.32
N ILE A 26 -4.52 -6.75 -1.00
CA ILE A 26 -5.53 -6.03 -0.22
C ILE A 26 -4.96 -5.69 1.16
N ARG A 27 -4.37 -6.68 1.84
CA ARG A 27 -3.79 -6.51 3.17
C ARG A 27 -2.67 -5.48 3.15
N ARG A 28 -1.78 -5.54 2.16
CA ARG A 28 -0.72 -4.55 1.95
C ARG A 28 -1.29 -3.14 1.75
N ALA A 29 -2.31 -2.99 0.91
CA ALA A 29 -2.96 -1.70 0.67
C ALA A 29 -3.66 -1.13 1.92
N LEU A 30 -4.44 -1.96 2.63
CA LEU A 30 -5.12 -1.55 3.86
C LEU A 30 -4.11 -1.15 4.95
N SER A 31 -3.00 -1.87 5.08
CA SER A 31 -1.88 -1.51 5.96
C SER A 31 -1.30 -0.13 5.63
N MET A 32 -1.07 0.17 4.35
CA MET A 32 -0.56 1.49 3.94
C MET A 32 -1.55 2.61 4.28
N ILE A 33 -2.85 2.41 4.02
CA ILE A 33 -3.90 3.39 4.34
C ILE A 33 -3.99 3.61 5.87
N LEU A 34 -3.82 2.55 6.67
CA LEU A 34 -3.83 2.63 8.13
C LEU A 34 -2.66 3.44 8.69
N ALA A 35 -1.46 3.23 8.15
CA ALA A 35 -0.22 3.85 8.60
C ALA A 35 -0.02 5.29 8.10
N ALA A 36 -0.64 5.64 6.97
CA ALA A 36 -0.45 6.95 6.37
C ALA A 36 -0.99 8.07 7.28
N SER A 37 -0.21 9.16 7.40
CA SER A 37 -0.57 10.35 8.19
C SER A 37 -1.62 11.22 7.49
N ARG A 38 -1.74 11.07 6.18
CA ARG A 38 -2.75 11.69 5.31
C ARG A 38 -3.27 10.65 4.31
N PRO A 39 -4.41 10.91 3.67
CA PRO A 39 -4.85 10.11 2.53
C PRO A 39 -3.73 10.01 1.48
N LEU A 40 -3.61 8.83 0.89
CA LEU A 40 -2.71 8.56 -0.21
C LEU A 40 -3.47 8.80 -1.52
N SER A 41 -2.80 9.40 -2.51
CA SER A 41 -3.35 9.49 -3.86
C SER A 41 -3.42 8.12 -4.52
N VAL A 42 -4.21 7.99 -5.59
CA VAL A 42 -4.25 6.75 -6.38
C VAL A 42 -2.87 6.46 -6.97
N SER A 43 -2.15 7.47 -7.44
CA SER A 43 -0.79 7.31 -7.97
C SER A 43 0.20 6.86 -6.89
N GLU A 44 0.18 7.47 -5.70
CA GLU A 44 1.03 7.03 -4.58
C GLU A 44 0.75 5.58 -4.20
N MET A 45 -0.53 5.18 -4.13
CA MET A 45 -0.90 3.81 -3.83
C MET A 45 -0.45 2.83 -4.92
N ASN A 46 -0.57 3.23 -6.18
CA ASN A 46 -0.14 2.41 -7.32
C ASN A 46 1.37 2.15 -7.26
N VAL A 47 2.17 3.20 -7.04
CA VAL A 47 3.62 3.10 -6.86
C VAL A 47 3.94 2.22 -5.64
N ALA A 48 3.36 2.51 -4.47
CA ALA A 48 3.68 1.81 -3.22
C ALA A 48 3.33 0.31 -3.25
N LEU A 49 2.33 -0.10 -4.04
CA LEU A 49 1.92 -1.50 -4.17
C LEU A 49 2.68 -2.27 -5.24
N ASN A 50 3.13 -1.61 -6.29
CA ASN A 50 3.90 -2.24 -7.37
C ASN A 50 5.42 -2.12 -7.15
N VAL A 51 5.87 -1.25 -6.24
CA VAL A 51 7.27 -1.20 -5.85
C VAL A 51 7.64 -2.49 -5.12
N ASP A 52 8.48 -3.28 -5.77
CA ASP A 52 9.05 -4.50 -5.23
C ASP A 52 10.57 -4.52 -5.42
N ARG A 53 11.24 -5.49 -4.78
CA ARG A 53 12.70 -5.64 -4.85
C ARG A 53 13.20 -6.14 -6.21
N THR A 54 12.31 -6.46 -7.14
CA THR A 54 12.62 -7.09 -8.43
C THR A 54 12.40 -6.17 -9.62
N SER A 55 11.64 -5.09 -9.45
CA SER A 55 11.42 -4.06 -10.45
C SER A 55 12.73 -3.27 -10.64
N MET A 56 13.06 -2.86 -11.86
CA MET A 56 14.38 -2.28 -12.16
C MET A 56 14.35 -0.76 -12.37
N SER A 57 13.19 -0.16 -12.68
CA SER A 57 13.03 1.31 -12.75
C SER A 57 11.62 1.75 -12.35
N ILE A 58 11.49 3.02 -11.90
CA ILE A 58 10.18 3.67 -11.70
C ILE A 58 9.38 3.73 -13.00
N HIS A 59 10.08 3.79 -14.14
CA HIS A 59 9.45 3.79 -15.46
C HIS A 59 8.78 2.46 -15.82
N ASP A 60 9.12 1.36 -15.11
CA ASP A 60 8.44 0.07 -15.24
C ASP A 60 7.14 0.01 -14.43
N LEU A 61 6.97 0.92 -13.45
CA LEU A 61 5.72 1.06 -12.72
C LEU A 61 4.75 1.78 -13.65
N ASP A 62 3.81 1.04 -14.23
CA ASP A 62 2.71 1.62 -15.02
C ASP A 62 1.86 2.52 -14.10
N VAL A 63 2.23 3.79 -13.98
CA VAL A 63 1.54 4.78 -13.12
C VAL A 63 0.09 4.96 -13.58
N GLU A 64 -0.20 4.65 -14.86
CA GLU A 64 -1.53 4.61 -15.44
C GLU A 64 -2.17 3.22 -15.42
N ASP A 65 -1.75 2.30 -14.52
CA ASP A 65 -2.30 0.94 -14.44
C ASP A 65 -3.83 1.00 -14.23
N LYS A 66 -4.54 0.90 -15.35
CA LYS A 66 -6.01 0.84 -15.39
C LYS A 66 -6.49 -0.41 -14.69
N ALA A 67 -5.68 -1.47 -14.64
CA ALA A 67 -5.99 -2.66 -13.86
C ALA A 67 -5.87 -2.38 -12.36
N PHE A 68 -4.88 -1.62 -11.87
CA PHE A 68 -4.84 -1.17 -10.47
C PHE A 68 -6.06 -0.33 -10.13
N THR A 69 -6.37 0.67 -10.96
CA THR A 69 -7.55 1.51 -10.74
C THR A 69 -8.84 0.67 -10.76
N THR A 70 -8.91 -0.37 -11.60
CA THR A 70 -10.04 -1.31 -11.64
C THR A 70 -10.09 -2.22 -10.41
N ARG A 71 -8.95 -2.71 -9.91
CA ARG A 71 -8.84 -3.46 -8.65
C ARG A 71 -9.27 -2.60 -7.46
N LEU A 72 -8.79 -1.37 -7.38
CA LEU A 72 -9.18 -0.40 -6.36
C LEU A 72 -10.67 -0.04 -6.48
N ARG A 73 -11.20 0.07 -7.69
CA ARG A 73 -12.65 0.25 -7.96
C ARG A 73 -13.47 -0.98 -7.56
N ASN A 74 -12.95 -2.18 -7.68
CA ASN A 74 -13.63 -3.38 -7.18
C ASN A 74 -13.69 -3.40 -5.65
N TRP A 75 -12.84 -2.65 -4.95
CA TRP A 75 -12.95 -2.40 -3.51
C TRP A 75 -13.83 -1.20 -3.17
N ARG A 76 -14.12 -0.32 -4.16
CA ARG A 76 -14.98 0.86 -3.95
C ARG A 76 -16.37 0.38 -3.56
N GLY A 77 -16.84 0.88 -2.41
CA GLY A 77 -18.14 0.52 -1.83
C GLY A 77 -18.08 -0.64 -0.83
N LEU A 78 -16.93 -1.30 -0.67
CA LEU A 78 -16.77 -2.43 0.26
C LEU A 78 -15.99 -2.03 1.52
N PHE A 79 -14.99 -1.15 1.40
CA PHE A 79 -14.18 -0.68 2.54
C PHE A 79 -13.50 0.68 2.32
N VAL A 80 -13.16 0.95 1.07
CA VAL A 80 -12.34 2.09 0.65
C VAL A 80 -13.11 2.94 -0.35
N SER A 81 -12.90 4.26 -0.34
CA SER A 81 -13.45 5.21 -1.28
C SER A 81 -12.34 6.04 -1.90
N VAL A 82 -12.57 6.55 -3.11
CA VAL A 82 -11.65 7.48 -3.77
C VAL A 82 -12.40 8.77 -4.06
N HIS A 83 -11.90 9.88 -3.52
CA HIS A 83 -12.49 11.20 -3.67
C HIS A 83 -11.38 12.22 -3.97
N HIS A 84 -11.54 13.02 -5.03
CA HIS A 84 -10.48 13.92 -5.52
C HIS A 84 -9.10 13.24 -5.63
N ASP A 85 -9.08 12.04 -6.21
CA ASP A 85 -7.87 11.22 -6.38
C ASP A 85 -7.22 10.70 -5.07
N GLN A 86 -7.82 10.96 -3.92
CA GLN A 86 -7.33 10.49 -2.62
C GLN A 86 -8.10 9.27 -2.15
N VAL A 87 -7.40 8.30 -1.55
CA VAL A 87 -7.94 7.02 -1.07
C VAL A 87 -8.23 7.11 0.43
N TYR A 88 -9.44 6.73 0.84
CA TYR A 88 -9.95 6.82 2.21
C TYR A 88 -10.65 5.55 2.64
N PHE A 89 -10.69 5.26 3.94
CA PHE A 89 -11.72 4.38 4.48
C PHE A 89 -13.10 5.03 4.36
N ILE A 90 -14.12 4.23 4.06
CA ILE A 90 -15.51 4.72 3.99
C ILE A 90 -16.01 5.11 5.39
N HIS A 91 -15.59 4.39 6.43
CA HIS A 91 -16.01 4.61 7.82
C HIS A 91 -14.84 4.48 8.80
N GLN A 92 -14.90 5.19 9.93
CA GLN A 92 -13.94 5.00 11.03
C GLN A 92 -13.94 3.57 11.58
N THR A 93 -15.10 2.90 11.58
CA THR A 93 -15.26 1.51 12.02
C THR A 93 -14.45 0.51 11.19
N ALA A 94 -14.12 0.83 9.92
CA ALA A 94 -13.23 0.03 9.10
C ALA A 94 -11.80 0.04 9.65
N ARG A 95 -11.32 1.20 10.11
CA ARG A 95 -10.01 1.35 10.76
C ARG A 95 -9.97 0.58 12.08
N GLU A 96 -11.00 0.70 12.90
CA GLU A 96 -11.13 0.00 14.18
C GLU A 96 -11.23 -1.52 14.02
N PHE A 97 -11.93 -1.97 12.98
CA PHE A 97 -12.04 -3.38 12.65
C PHE A 97 -10.69 -4.00 12.30
N LEU A 98 -9.85 -3.31 11.52
CA LEU A 98 -8.56 -3.85 11.07
C LEU A 98 -7.46 -3.78 12.13
N LEU A 99 -7.42 -2.69 12.90
CA LEU A 99 -6.31 -2.43 13.83
C LEU A 99 -6.36 -3.36 15.05
N ALA A 100 -5.29 -4.11 15.27
CA ALA A 100 -5.08 -4.89 16.47
C ALA A 100 -4.82 -3.98 17.67
N THR A 101 -5.75 -3.92 18.63
CA THR A 101 -5.59 -3.17 19.90
C THR A 101 -5.12 -4.05 21.05
N THR A 102 -5.18 -5.37 20.93
CA THR A 102 -4.78 -6.32 21.99
C THR A 102 -4.14 -7.57 21.37
N ALA A 103 -3.10 -8.10 22.01
CA ALA A 103 -2.35 -9.30 21.59
C ALA A 103 -3.11 -10.63 21.80
N ILE A 104 -4.43 -10.65 21.60
CA ILE A 104 -5.23 -11.87 21.72
C ILE A 104 -5.33 -12.50 20.34
N PRO A 105 -4.91 -13.77 20.16
CA PRO A 105 -5.13 -14.50 18.91
C PRO A 105 -6.64 -14.62 18.68
N ARG A 106 -7.09 -14.36 17.46
CA ARG A 106 -8.52 -14.45 17.13
C ARG A 106 -8.76 -15.42 15.98
N ASP A 107 -9.94 -16.03 16.02
CA ASP A 107 -10.47 -16.99 15.04
C ASP A 107 -10.90 -16.32 13.71
N SER A 108 -10.79 -14.99 13.60
CA SER A 108 -11.15 -14.19 12.42
C SER A 108 -9.93 -13.85 11.56
N CYS A 109 -10.06 -13.93 10.24
CA CYS A 109 -8.93 -13.72 9.32
C CYS A 109 -8.60 -12.23 9.07
N TRP A 110 -9.58 -11.32 9.25
CA TRP A 110 -9.36 -9.88 9.05
C TRP A 110 -9.51 -9.00 10.29
N GLN A 111 -10.46 -9.30 11.18
CA GLN A 111 -10.66 -8.47 12.36
C GLN A 111 -9.41 -8.46 13.27
N HIS A 112 -8.92 -7.27 13.61
CA HIS A 112 -7.72 -7.04 14.42
C HIS A 112 -6.49 -7.75 13.85
N SER A 113 -6.39 -7.90 12.52
CA SER A 113 -5.31 -8.65 11.87
C SER A 113 -4.07 -7.81 11.52
N ILE A 114 -4.15 -6.47 11.65
CA ILE A 114 -3.07 -5.56 11.28
C ILE A 114 -2.63 -4.78 12.51
N THR A 115 -1.36 -4.91 12.90
CA THR A 115 -0.78 -4.07 13.96
C THR A 115 -0.27 -2.73 13.38
N ASN A 116 -0.17 -1.69 14.22
CA ASN A 116 0.46 -0.43 13.79
C ASN A 116 1.91 -0.65 13.35
N CYS A 117 2.67 -1.49 14.05
CA CYS A 117 4.06 -1.79 13.70
C CYS A 117 4.16 -2.41 12.29
N ASP A 118 3.31 -3.39 11.97
CA ASP A 118 3.29 -4.03 10.66
C ASP A 118 2.87 -3.04 9.57
N ALA A 119 1.83 -2.26 9.85
CA ALA A 119 1.33 -1.26 8.91
C ALA A 119 2.40 -0.21 8.57
N HIS A 120 3.07 0.33 9.59
CA HIS A 120 4.17 1.29 9.41
C HIS A 120 5.39 0.64 8.74
N SER A 121 5.72 -0.61 9.06
CA SER A 121 6.84 -1.31 8.43
C SER A 121 6.61 -1.51 6.94
N ILE A 122 5.40 -1.91 6.53
CA ILE A 122 5.00 -2.06 5.13
C ILE A 122 5.11 -0.72 4.37
N LEU A 123 4.61 0.37 4.97
CA LEU A 123 4.69 1.69 4.35
C LEU A 123 6.13 2.19 4.26
N ALA A 124 6.92 1.99 5.32
CA ALA A 124 8.33 2.37 5.35
C ALA A 124 9.16 1.60 4.31
N GLU A 125 8.94 0.29 4.16
CA GLU A 125 9.59 -0.52 3.13
C GLU A 125 9.30 0.02 1.73
N ALA A 126 8.02 0.33 1.42
CA ALA A 126 7.66 0.91 0.14
C ALA A 126 8.33 2.28 -0.11
N CYS A 127 8.44 3.12 0.92
CA CYS A 127 9.15 4.40 0.83
C CYS A 127 10.65 4.21 0.58
N VAL A 128 11.31 3.28 1.28
CA VAL A 128 12.74 2.99 1.10
C VAL A 128 13.00 2.48 -0.32
N LEU A 129 12.20 1.52 -0.78
CA LEU A 129 12.33 1.01 -2.14
C LEU A 129 12.16 2.15 -3.16
N TYR A 130 11.14 2.99 -2.99
CA TYR A 130 10.92 4.14 -3.87
C TYR A 130 12.13 5.10 -3.92
N LEU A 131 12.80 5.35 -2.78
CA LEU A 131 14.02 6.15 -2.74
C LEU A 131 15.18 5.48 -3.49
N ASP A 132 15.36 4.17 -3.34
CA ASP A 132 16.39 3.41 -4.06
C ASP A 132 16.17 3.51 -5.58
N PHE A 133 14.92 3.40 -6.01
CA PHE A 133 14.55 3.59 -7.41
C PHE A 133 14.86 4.99 -7.95
N LEU A 134 14.54 6.04 -7.19
CA LEU A 134 14.86 7.42 -7.57
C LEU A 134 16.38 7.64 -7.74
N ASN A 135 17.17 7.06 -6.84
CA ASN A 135 18.64 7.15 -6.89
C ASN A 135 19.20 6.44 -8.13
N ASN A 136 18.68 5.25 -8.46
CA ASN A 136 19.11 4.48 -9.63
C ASN A 136 18.73 5.16 -10.96
N ASP A 137 17.53 5.74 -11.08
CA ASP A 137 17.14 6.52 -12.27
C ASP A 137 18.06 7.74 -12.45
N SER A 138 18.40 8.44 -11.35
CA SER A 138 19.28 9.61 -11.39
C SER A 138 20.67 9.27 -11.95
N THR A 139 21.21 8.09 -11.64
CA THR A 139 22.51 7.63 -12.17
C THR A 139 22.49 7.29 -13.66
N SER A 140 21.33 6.93 -14.21
CA SER A 140 21.19 6.55 -15.63
C SER A 140 21.20 7.77 -16.57
N THR A 141 20.78 8.95 -16.08
CA THR A 141 20.73 10.21 -16.85
C THR A 141 22.09 10.89 -17.04
N VAL A 142 23.15 10.47 -16.34
CA VAL A 142 24.47 11.16 -16.37
C VAL A 142 25.47 10.50 -17.34
N ALA A 143 25.10 9.41 -18.01
CA ALA A 143 25.99 8.69 -18.95
C ALA A 143 26.24 9.41 -20.31
N GLY A 144 25.95 10.71 -20.42
CA GLY A 144 26.01 11.46 -21.69
C GLY A 144 26.68 12.83 -21.65
N ILE A 145 27.32 13.24 -20.54
CA ILE A 145 28.09 14.49 -20.51
C ILE A 145 29.48 14.17 -19.95
N ASP A 146 30.45 14.13 -20.86
CA ASP A 146 31.87 14.17 -20.55
C ASP A 146 32.28 15.59 -20.12
N ASP A 147 33.34 15.63 -19.31
CA ASP A 147 34.04 16.76 -18.71
C ASP A 147 33.37 17.50 -17.53
N GLY A 148 33.84 17.18 -16.32
CA GLY A 148 33.81 18.10 -15.17
C GLY A 148 33.50 17.48 -13.81
N GLU A 149 34.37 16.59 -13.33
CA GLU A 149 34.72 16.39 -11.92
C GLU A 149 33.75 16.97 -10.86
N LEU A 150 32.75 16.19 -10.47
CA LEU A 150 32.15 16.26 -9.14
C LEU A 150 32.04 14.83 -8.60
N LEU A 151 33.17 14.35 -8.08
CA LEU A 151 33.24 13.11 -7.32
C LEU A 151 32.37 13.25 -6.05
N ASN A 152 31.43 12.33 -5.98
CA ASN A 152 30.63 11.92 -4.85
C ASN A 152 31.51 11.63 -3.61
N GLU A 153 31.27 12.29 -2.48
CA GLU A 153 31.77 11.82 -1.18
C GLU A 153 30.73 12.07 -0.08
N TYR A 154 29.68 11.26 -0.10
CA TYR A 154 28.97 10.88 1.11
C TYR A 154 28.93 9.36 1.19
N THR A 155 30.10 8.75 1.39
CA THR A 155 30.19 7.40 1.93
C THR A 155 29.53 7.41 3.30
N PHE A 156 28.35 6.79 3.38
CA PHE A 156 27.69 6.51 4.63
C PHE A 156 28.64 5.59 5.42
N LEU A 157 29.25 6.16 6.46
CA LEU A 157 30.43 5.67 7.17
C LEU A 157 30.47 4.14 7.36
N ASP A 158 31.62 3.53 7.01
CA ASP A 158 32.05 2.16 7.38
C ASP A 158 31.98 1.91 8.89
#